data_AF-A0A1I0Y2N3-F1
#
_entry.id   AF-A0A1I0Y2N3-F1
#
_cell.length_a   1.000
_cell.length_b   1.000
_cell.length_c   1.000
_cell.angle_alpha   90.00
_cell.angle_beta   90.00
_cell.angle_gamma   90.00
#
_symmetry.space_group_name_H-M   'P 1'
#
loop_
_entity.id
_entity.type
_entity.pdbx_description
1 polymer ?
#
loop_
_entity_poly.entity_id
_entity_poly.type
_entity_poly.pdbx_seq_one_letter_code
_entity_poly.pdbx_strand_id
1 'polypeptide(L)'
;MAKLVDLAKFQGANPTEIESWRFRYALGLDVKHNVLTYLRQDTESLSYNLNLSEFKAVKLIKKYQEVNGKPQTQKLPEYVALELIPVASGAQVISLEIYDGELYSDLMGETVIAEKWVGILNKQLN
;
A
#
# COMPACT_ATOMS: atom_id res chain seq x y z
N MET A 1 15.76 -7.75 4.49
CA MET A 1 15.30 -7.57 3.10
C MET A 1 14.94 -8.87 2.36
N ALA A 2 15.46 -10.05 2.74
CA ALA A 2 15.17 -11.32 2.05
C ALA A 2 13.67 -11.71 2.00
N LYS A 3 12.90 -11.43 3.07
CA LYS A 3 11.55 -11.98 3.24
C LYS A 3 10.52 -11.57 2.18
N LEU A 4 10.53 -10.35 1.61
CA LEU A 4 9.54 -9.99 0.57
C LEU A 4 9.88 -10.61 -0.77
N VAL A 5 11.14 -10.58 -1.19
CA VAL A 5 11.55 -11.18 -2.48
C VAL A 5 11.32 -12.69 -2.44
N ASP A 6 11.62 -13.33 -1.31
CA ASP A 6 11.38 -14.77 -1.13
C ASP A 6 9.88 -15.09 -1.12
N LEU A 7 9.04 -14.26 -0.50
CA LEU A 7 7.58 -14.45 -0.47
C LEU A 7 6.92 -14.18 -1.83
N ALA A 8 7.37 -13.14 -2.53
CA ALA A 8 6.94 -12.84 -3.89
C ALA A 8 7.32 -13.98 -4.84
N LYS A 9 8.58 -14.46 -4.76
CA LYS A 9 9.06 -15.61 -5.55
C LYS A 9 8.33 -16.90 -5.21
N PHE A 10 8.05 -17.16 -3.92
CA PHE A 10 7.27 -18.31 -3.48
C PHE A 10 5.85 -18.30 -4.06
N GLN A 11 5.30 -17.10 -4.32
CA GLN A 11 4.00 -16.91 -4.96
C GLN A 11 4.10 -16.67 -6.47
N GLY A 12 5.25 -16.97 -7.09
CA GLY A 12 5.44 -16.90 -8.55
C GLY A 12 5.66 -15.51 -9.14
N ALA A 13 5.78 -14.48 -8.31
CA ALA A 13 6.05 -13.10 -8.74
C ALA A 13 7.55 -12.77 -8.66
N ASN A 14 8.06 -12.08 -9.68
CA ASN A 14 9.41 -11.53 -9.71
C ASN A 14 9.32 -9.99 -9.75
N PRO A 15 9.15 -9.33 -8.58
CA PRO A 15 8.93 -7.90 -8.56
C PRO A 15 10.14 -7.14 -9.13
N THR A 16 9.88 -6.35 -10.17
CA THR A 16 10.86 -5.49 -10.84
C THR A 16 11.02 -4.16 -10.11
N GLU A 17 9.97 -3.72 -9.42
CA GLU A 17 10.00 -2.55 -8.55
C GLU A 17 9.71 -3.00 -7.12
N ILE A 18 10.58 -2.63 -6.18
CA ILE A 18 10.48 -3.00 -4.77
C ILE A 18 10.75 -1.76 -3.92
N GLU A 19 9.93 -1.57 -2.90
CA GLU A 19 10.16 -0.55 -1.88
C GLU A 19 9.83 -1.13 -0.51
N SER A 20 10.67 -0.84 0.47
CA SER A 20 10.48 -1.28 1.84
C SER A 20 10.76 -0.14 2.80
N TRP A 21 9.97 -0.02 3.86
CA TRP A 21 10.11 1.04 4.85
C TRP A 21 9.89 0.50 6.25
N ARG A 22 10.46 1.22 7.23
CA ARG A 22 10.39 0.93 8.67
C ARG A 22 10.79 -0.49 9.08
N PHE A 23 11.54 -1.20 8.22
CA PHE A 23 11.89 -2.62 8.37
C PHE A 23 10.69 -3.56 8.60
N ARG A 24 9.46 -3.11 8.31
CA ARG A 24 8.21 -3.82 8.56
C ARG A 24 7.40 -4.00 7.30
N TYR A 25 7.33 -2.96 6.49
CA TYR A 25 6.49 -2.94 5.31
C TYR A 25 7.33 -3.12 4.07
N ALA A 26 6.74 -3.79 3.08
CA ALA A 26 7.31 -3.81 1.76
C ALA A 26 6.23 -3.99 0.69
N LEU A 27 6.45 -3.34 -0.44
CA LEU A 27 5.65 -3.43 -1.66
C LEU A 27 6.56 -3.89 -2.80
N GLY A 28 6.03 -4.75 -3.65
CA GLY A 28 6.71 -5.24 -4.84
C GLY A 28 5.74 -5.32 -6.01
N LEU A 29 6.12 -4.79 -7.17
CA LEU A 29 5.36 -4.91 -8.40
C LEU A 29 6.13 -5.74 -9.41
N ASP A 30 5.52 -6.83 -9.85
CA ASP A 30 5.92 -7.56 -11.05
C ASP A 30 5.20 -6.94 -12.24
N VAL A 31 5.88 -6.01 -12.93
CA VAL A 31 5.32 -5.30 -14.09
C VAL A 31 4.98 -6.26 -15.23
N LYS A 32 5.75 -7.36 -15.38
CA LYS A 32 5.56 -8.29 -16.48
C LYS A 32 4.29 -9.12 -16.31
N HIS A 33 3.98 -9.53 -15.08
CA HIS A 33 2.82 -10.35 -14.75
C HIS A 33 1.64 -9.55 -14.18
N ASN A 34 1.79 -8.23 -14.04
CA ASN A 34 0.79 -7.32 -13.48
C ASN A 34 0.34 -7.71 -12.06
N VAL A 35 1.30 -8.11 -11.22
CA VAL A 35 1.05 -8.62 -9.87
C VAL A 35 1.68 -7.68 -8.83
N LEU A 36 0.87 -7.23 -7.88
CA LEU A 36 1.31 -6.47 -6.72
C LEU A 36 1.42 -7.38 -5.50
N THR A 37 2.61 -7.46 -4.92
CA THR A 37 2.86 -8.09 -3.63
C THR A 37 2.97 -7.03 -2.54
N TYR A 38 2.24 -7.22 -1.45
CA TYR A 38 2.35 -6.39 -0.25
C TYR A 38 2.68 -7.27 0.96
N LEU A 39 3.49 -6.73 1.87
CA LEU A 39 3.87 -7.39 3.11
C LEU A 39 3.87 -6.38 4.26
N ARG A 40 3.22 -6.74 5.36
CA ARG A 40 3.34 -6.09 6.66
C ARG A 40 3.81 -7.11 7.69
N GLN A 41 4.98 -6.85 8.27
CA GLN A 41 5.60 -7.71 9.28
C GLN A 41 5.43 -7.13 10.69
N ASP A 42 4.28 -7.41 11.29
CA ASP A 42 3.97 -7.08 12.69
C ASP A 42 3.74 -8.38 13.50
N THR A 43 2.90 -8.32 14.53
CA THR A 43 2.46 -9.48 15.33
C THR A 43 1.64 -10.49 14.54
N GLU A 44 0.90 -10.06 13.51
CA GLU A 44 0.13 -10.89 12.59
C GLU A 44 0.57 -10.58 11.15
N SER A 45 1.65 -11.24 10.73
CA SER A 45 2.22 -11.01 9.39
C SER A 45 1.15 -11.11 8.30
N LEU A 46 0.88 -9.98 7.65
CA LEU A 46 -0.12 -9.85 6.60
C LEU A 46 0.59 -9.76 5.26
N SER A 47 0.16 -10.58 4.30
CA SER A 47 0.68 -10.54 2.93
C SER A 47 -0.46 -10.60 1.93
N TYR A 48 -0.39 -9.75 0.91
CA TYR A 48 -1.30 -9.81 -0.24
C TYR A 48 -0.51 -10.08 -1.52
N ASN A 49 -1.16 -10.79 -2.43
CA ASN A 49 -0.73 -10.98 -3.80
C ASN A 49 -1.93 -10.70 -4.69
N LEU A 50 -1.89 -9.54 -5.36
CA LEU A 50 -3.04 -8.96 -6.01
C LEU A 50 -2.77 -8.90 -7.51
N ASN A 51 -3.63 -9.53 -8.30
CA ASN A 51 -3.64 -9.35 -9.74
C ASN A 51 -4.23 -7.98 -10.05
N LEU A 52 -3.42 -7.06 -10.55
CA LEU A 52 -3.84 -5.68 -10.80
C LEU A 52 -4.96 -5.58 -11.86
N SER A 53 -5.10 -6.57 -12.75
CA SER A 53 -6.20 -6.62 -13.72
C SER A 53 -7.60 -6.75 -13.09
N GLU A 54 -7.69 -7.08 -11.80
CA GLU A 54 -8.96 -7.15 -11.05
C GLU A 54 -9.41 -5.78 -10.51
N PHE A 55 -8.57 -4.75 -10.64
CA PHE A 55 -8.79 -3.42 -10.09
C PHE A 55 -8.86 -2.37 -11.19
N LYS A 56 -9.70 -1.34 -10.97
CA LYS A 56 -9.90 -0.24 -11.93
C LYS A 56 -9.19 1.05 -11.54
N ALA A 57 -8.80 1.18 -10.27
CA ALA A 57 -8.10 2.35 -9.77
C ALA A 57 -7.40 2.04 -8.44
N VAL A 58 -6.30 2.74 -8.19
CA VAL A 58 -5.70 2.85 -6.85
C VAL A 58 -5.81 4.28 -6.35
N LYS A 59 -6.25 4.47 -5.11
CA LYS A 59 -6.35 5.80 -4.47
C LYS A 59 -5.48 5.88 -3.23
N LEU A 60 -4.98 7.09 -2.97
CA LEU A 60 -4.33 7.41 -1.71
C LEU A 60 -5.36 7.88 -0.70
N ILE A 61 -5.44 7.20 0.43
CA ILE A 61 -6.24 7.62 1.58
C ILE A 61 -5.32 8.17 2.65
N LYS A 62 -5.66 9.37 3.13
CA LYS A 62 -5.03 10.01 4.28
C LYS A 62 -6.14 10.32 5.30
N LYS A 63 -6.06 9.76 6.50
CA LYS A 63 -6.94 10.14 7.61
C LYS A 63 -6.20 11.13 8.50
N TYR A 64 -6.92 12.13 8.99
CA TYR A 64 -6.40 13.16 9.85
C TYR A 64 -7.20 13.19 11.14
N GLN A 65 -6.56 13.61 12.24
CA GLN A 65 -7.26 13.83 13.49
C GLN A 65 -8.33 14.90 13.31
N GLU A 66 -9.58 14.55 13.61
CA GLU A 66 -10.66 15.53 13.70
C GLU A 66 -10.71 16.09 15.11
N VAL A 67 -10.61 17.42 15.24
CA VAL A 67 -10.90 18.12 16.49
C VAL A 67 -12.12 18.99 16.24
N ASN A 68 -13.20 18.74 16.98
CA ASN A 68 -14.50 19.40 16.82
C ASN A 68 -15.14 19.25 15.42
N GLY A 69 -14.99 18.08 14.79
CA GLY A 69 -15.65 17.75 13.51
C GLY A 69 -15.16 18.56 12.30
N LYS A 70 -13.99 19.21 12.43
CA LYS A 70 -13.30 19.86 11.30
C LYS A 70 -11.95 19.19 11.08
N PRO A 71 -11.61 18.83 9.83
CA PRO A 71 -10.28 18.33 9.51
C PRO A 71 -9.25 19.44 9.79
N GLN A 72 -8.27 19.15 10.66
CA GLN A 72 -7.16 20.09 10.89
C GLN A 72 -6.19 20.04 9.71
N THR A 73 -6.37 20.94 8.74
CA THR A 73 -5.59 21.04 7.51
C THR A 73 -4.09 21.34 7.69
N GLN A 74 -3.60 21.50 8.93
CA GLN A 74 -2.18 21.76 9.25
C GLN A 74 -1.48 20.60 9.99
N LYS A 75 -2.15 19.46 10.24
CA LYS A 75 -1.53 18.31 10.90
C LYS A 75 -1.07 17.24 9.91
N LEU A 76 -0.02 16.51 10.28
CA LEU A 76 0.36 15.27 9.62
C LEU A 76 -0.80 14.26 9.65
N PRO A 77 -0.98 13.43 8.62
CA PRO A 77 -2.00 12.40 8.64
C PRO A 77 -1.71 11.38 9.75
N GLU A 78 -2.76 10.92 10.42
CA GLU A 78 -2.71 9.84 11.41
C GLU A 78 -2.71 8.46 10.74
N TYR A 79 -3.20 8.36 9.51
CA TYR A 79 -3.21 7.09 8.79
C TYR A 79 -3.02 7.33 7.30
N VAL A 80 -2.21 6.50 6.65
CA VAL A 80 -2.00 6.54 5.20
C VAL A 80 -2.13 5.13 4.64
N ALA A 81 -2.94 4.97 3.60
CA ALA A 81 -3.12 3.69 2.91
C ALA A 81 -3.35 3.86 1.41
N LEU A 82 -3.11 2.78 0.68
CA LEU A 82 -3.48 2.62 -0.73
C LEU A 82 -4.76 1.79 -0.80
N GLU A 83 -5.83 2.37 -1.34
CA GLU A 83 -7.07 1.63 -1.60
C GLU A 83 -7.13 1.18 -3.05
N LEU A 84 -7.17 -0.12 -3.27
CA LEU A 84 -7.37 -0.74 -4.57
C LEU A 84 -8.87 -0.99 -4.78
N ILE A 85 -9.43 -0.34 -5.81
CA ILE A 85 -10.85 -0.38 -6.12
C ILE A 85 -11.09 -1.47 -7.16
N PRO A 86 -11.86 -2.53 -6.86
CA PRO A 86 -12.14 -3.61 -7.81
C PRO A 86 -12.92 -3.14 -9.03
N VAL A 87 -12.74 -3.85 -10.15
CA VAL A 87 -13.59 -3.72 -11.35
C VAL A 87 -15.00 -4.21 -11.06
N ALA A 88 -15.12 -5.36 -10.37
CA ALA A 88 -16.41 -5.98 -10.07
C ALA A 88 -17.23 -5.15 -9.07
N SER A 89 -18.44 -4.75 -9.47
CA SER A 89 -19.40 -4.09 -8.59
C SER A 89 -19.80 -5.03 -7.45
N GLY A 90 -19.43 -4.67 -6.21
CA GLY A 90 -19.73 -5.46 -5.01
C GLY A 90 -18.53 -6.21 -4.42
N ALA A 91 -17.39 -6.26 -5.12
CA ALA A 91 -16.15 -6.75 -4.54
C ALA A 91 -15.59 -5.76 -3.50
N GLN A 92 -14.93 -6.29 -2.48
CA GLN A 92 -14.39 -5.50 -1.37
C GLN A 92 -13.18 -4.68 -1.81
N VAL A 93 -13.14 -3.41 -1.41
CA VAL A 93 -11.95 -2.55 -1.57
C VAL A 93 -10.83 -3.10 -0.68
N ILE A 94 -9.65 -3.29 -1.26
CA ILE A 94 -8.48 -3.73 -0.53
C ILE A 94 -7.69 -2.50 -0.10
N SER A 95 -7.44 -2.38 1.20
CA SER A 95 -6.65 -1.30 1.78
C SER A 95 -5.28 -1.82 2.20
N LEU A 96 -4.22 -1.25 1.62
CA LEU A 96 -2.83 -1.53 1.96
C LEU A 96 -2.29 -0.39 2.82
N GLU A 97 -2.12 -0.66 4.10
CA GLU A 97 -1.56 0.30 5.06
C GLU A 97 -0.12 0.68 4.68
N ILE A 98 0.15 1.99 4.66
CA ILE A 98 1.49 2.54 4.51
C ILE A 98 1.97 3.12 5.84
N TYR A 99 1.06 3.70 6.61
CA TYR A 99 1.33 4.32 7.89
C TYR A 99 0.12 4.25 8.83
N ASP A 100 0.40 4.00 10.10
CA ASP A 100 -0.56 4.12 11.19
C ASP A 100 0.08 4.86 12.37
N GLY A 101 -0.51 6.00 12.72
CA GLY A 101 -0.09 6.90 13.79
C GLY A 101 -0.38 6.38 15.20
N GLU A 102 -1.23 5.35 15.33
CA GLU A 102 -1.36 4.62 16.60
C GLU A 102 -0.15 3.72 16.86
N LEU A 103 0.49 3.23 15.79
CA LEU A 103 1.68 2.37 15.87
C LEU A 103 2.99 3.16 15.88
N TYR A 104 3.01 4.35 15.28
CA TYR A 104 4.21 5.16 15.08
C TYR A 104 3.94 6.63 15.37
N SER A 105 4.83 7.27 16.12
CA SER A 105 4.67 8.68 16.50
C SER A 105 5.08 9.69 15.42
N ASP A 106 5.83 9.26 14.42
CA ASP A 106 6.44 10.12 13.41
C ASP A 106 6.03 9.72 11.98
N LEU A 107 6.13 10.65 11.02
CA LEU A 107 5.94 10.37 9.60
C LEU A 107 7.28 10.63 8.88
N MET A 108 7.90 9.58 8.35
CA MET A 108 9.26 9.60 7.79
C MET A 108 9.27 9.49 6.25
N GLY A 109 8.25 10.03 5.59
CA GLY A 109 8.14 10.03 4.12
C GLY A 109 7.16 9.02 3.53
N GLU A 110 6.37 8.34 4.36
CA GLU A 110 5.33 7.39 3.93
C GLU A 110 4.33 8.02 2.97
N THR A 111 4.02 9.30 3.13
CA THR A 111 3.16 10.02 2.19
C THR A 111 3.76 10.08 0.80
N VAL A 112 5.07 10.31 0.69
CA VAL A 112 5.79 10.37 -0.60
C VAL A 112 5.86 8.98 -1.23
N ILE A 113 6.13 7.95 -0.42
CA ILE A 113 6.08 6.55 -0.86
C ILE A 113 4.69 6.23 -1.42
N ALA A 114 3.64 6.55 -0.67
CA ALA A 114 2.27 6.26 -1.09
C ALA A 114 1.89 6.99 -2.39
N GLU A 115 2.23 8.27 -2.54
CA GLU A 115 1.98 9.04 -3.76
C GLU A 115 2.72 8.46 -4.98
N LYS A 116 3.99 8.08 -4.80
CA LYS A 116 4.78 7.41 -5.83
C LYS A 116 4.11 6.11 -6.28
N TRP A 117 3.69 5.27 -5.33
CA TRP A 117 3.05 3.98 -5.64
C TRP A 117 1.67 4.13 -6.28
N VAL A 118 0.85 5.12 -5.88
CA VAL A 118 -0.38 5.45 -6.62
C VAL A 118 -0.08 5.76 -8.08
N GLY A 119 0.97 6.55 -8.34
CA GLY A 119 1.38 6.89 -9.70
C GLY A 119 1.87 5.70 -10.51
N ILE A 120 2.64 4.78 -9.91
CA ILE A 120 3.11 3.56 -10.56
C ILE A 120 1.93 2.62 -10.85
N LEU A 121 1.10 2.34 -9.84
CA LEU A 121 0.02 1.36 -9.96
C LEU A 121 -1.05 1.81 -10.95
N ASN A 122 -1.49 3.06 -10.91
CA ASN A 122 -2.50 3.54 -11.88
C ASN A 122 -1.98 3.54 -13.33
N LYS A 123 -0.66 3.60 -13.56
CA LYS A 123 -0.10 3.41 -14.92
C LYS A 123 -0.21 1.98 -15.42
N GLN A 124 -0.24 0.99 -14.52
CA GLN A 124 -0.42 -0.42 -14.87
C GLN A 124 -1.89 -0.81 -15.02
N LEU A 125 -2.82 -0.03 -14.46
CA LEU A 125 -4.26 -0.24 -14.56
C LEU A 125 -4.89 0.35 -15.84
N ASN A 126 -4.15 1.19 -16.57
CA ASN A 126 -4.61 1.89 -17.77
C ASN A 126 -4.20 1.18 -19.06
#